data_AF-A0A2V9CVW4-F1
#
_entry.id   AF-A0A2V9CVW4-F1
#
_cell.length_a   1.000
_cell.length_b   1.000
_cell.length_c   1.000
_cell.angle_alpha   90.00
_cell.angle_beta   90.00
_cell.angle_gamma   90.00
#
_symmetry.space_group_name_H-M   'P 1'
#
loop_
_entity.id
_entity.type
_entity.pdbx_description
1 polymer ?
#
loop_
_entity_poly.entity_id
_entity_poly.type
_entity_poly.pdbx_seq_one_letter_code
_entity_poly.pdbx_strand_id
1 'polypeptide(L)'
;MKPLILTLPVSLLAVAVLSAAPPKQTFTGTITDGMCAKADHSQMQMGPTDAVCTMACVSIHGATYVLYDGKNTYALGDQKAPEKFAGQKVKIVGTLDAKSKTIQVDSITAAK
;
A
#
# COMPACT_ATOMS: atom_id res chain seq x y z
N MET A 1 66.44 8.06 6.81
CA MET A 1 65.52 9.07 7.36
C MET A 1 64.14 8.81 6.78
N LYS A 2 63.22 8.20 7.55
CA LYS A 2 61.87 7.81 7.11
C LYS A 2 60.88 8.57 8.00
N PRO A 3 59.91 9.35 7.49
CA PRO A 3 59.00 10.08 8.34
C PRO A 3 57.94 9.15 8.92
N LEU A 4 57.84 9.19 10.24
CA LEU A 4 56.87 8.51 11.07
C LEU A 4 55.49 9.15 10.82
N ILE A 5 54.59 8.47 10.09
CA ILE A 5 53.21 8.92 9.93
C ILE A 5 52.40 8.31 11.08
N LEU A 6 52.03 9.19 12.02
CA LEU A 6 51.25 8.91 13.21
C LEU A 6 49.79 8.61 12.79
N THR A 7 49.39 7.34 12.82
CA THR A 7 48.02 6.91 12.54
C THR A 7 47.14 7.16 13.76
N LEU A 8 46.28 8.18 13.67
CA LEU A 8 45.23 8.48 14.65
C LEU A 8 44.12 7.42 14.53
N PRO A 9 43.76 6.67 15.59
CA PRO A 9 42.65 5.72 15.50
C PRO A 9 41.34 6.49 15.52
N VAL A 10 40.73 6.66 14.35
CA VAL A 10 39.35 7.15 14.21
C VAL A 10 38.43 6.07 14.77
N SER A 11 38.04 6.21 16.04
CA SER A 11 37.07 5.33 16.69
C SER A 11 35.70 5.59 16.07
N LEU A 12 35.28 4.70 15.16
CA LEU A 12 33.99 4.74 14.49
C LEU A 12 32.92 4.24 15.47
N LEU A 13 32.25 5.17 16.17
CA LEU A 13 31.06 4.85 16.96
C LEU A 13 29.92 4.46 16.00
N ALA A 14 29.68 3.17 15.84
CA ALA A 14 28.53 2.65 15.12
C ALA A 14 27.26 2.92 15.93
N VAL A 15 26.53 3.98 15.58
CA VAL A 15 25.20 4.23 16.14
C VAL A 15 24.23 3.23 15.51
N ALA A 16 23.89 2.18 16.24
CA ALA A 16 22.84 1.24 15.85
C ALA A 16 21.49 1.96 15.91
N VAL A 17 20.99 2.42 14.76
CA VAL A 17 19.63 2.95 14.64
C VAL A 17 18.64 1.79 14.73
N LEU A 18 18.03 1.61 15.91
CA LEU A 18 16.94 0.67 16.10
C LEU A 18 15.71 1.21 15.36
N SER A 19 15.43 0.69 14.16
CA SER A 19 14.23 1.06 13.42
C SER A 19 13.01 0.36 14.04
N ALA A 20 12.16 1.12 14.73
CA ALA A 20 10.88 0.62 15.20
C ALA A 20 9.95 0.35 14.00
N ALA A 21 9.30 -0.82 13.99
CA ALA A 21 8.30 -1.13 12.96
C ALA A 21 7.13 -0.12 13.02
N PRO A 22 6.56 0.29 11.88
CA PRO A 22 5.42 1.20 11.87
C PRO A 22 4.24 0.63 12.67
N PRO A 23 3.49 1.46 13.40
CA PRO A 23 2.35 0.99 14.16
C PRO A 23 1.24 0.50 13.22
N LYS A 24 0.51 -0.52 13.66
CA LYS A 24 -0.71 -0.97 12.97
C LYS A 24 -1.81 0.07 13.08
N GLN A 25 -2.57 0.21 12.00
CA GLN A 25 -3.65 1.17 11.84
C GLN A 25 -4.86 0.48 11.20
N THR A 26 -6.04 1.09 11.35
CA THR A 26 -7.25 0.68 10.63
C THR A 26 -7.59 1.70 9.56
N PHE A 27 -7.72 1.24 8.33
CA PHE A 27 -8.13 2.03 7.18
C PHE A 27 -9.53 1.60 6.75
N THR A 28 -10.41 2.56 6.45
CA THR A 28 -11.77 2.27 5.97
C THR A 28 -11.95 2.92 4.61
N GLY A 29 -12.45 2.17 3.63
CA GLY A 29 -12.59 2.67 2.27
C GLY A 29 -13.14 1.60 1.33
N THR A 30 -13.23 1.93 0.05
CA THR A 30 -13.67 1.01 -1.00
C THR A 30 -12.45 0.39 -1.68
N ILE A 31 -12.47 -0.92 -1.89
CA ILE A 31 -11.48 -1.59 -2.75
C ILE A 31 -11.81 -1.26 -4.21
N THR A 32 -10.86 -0.65 -4.91
CA THR A 32 -10.95 -0.31 -6.33
C THR A 32 -9.62 -0.63 -7.02
N ASP A 33 -9.47 -0.27 -8.29
CA ASP A 33 -8.24 -0.37 -9.05
C ASP A 33 -7.52 0.99 -9.18
N GLY A 34 -6.21 0.94 -9.42
CA GLY A 34 -5.37 2.13 -9.54
C GLY A 34 -5.69 3.02 -10.74
N MET A 35 -6.39 2.51 -11.77
CA MET A 35 -6.83 3.34 -12.91
C MET A 35 -8.12 4.09 -12.59
N CYS A 36 -8.96 3.52 -11.73
CA CYS A 36 -10.16 4.14 -11.16
C CYS A 36 -9.92 4.50 -9.69
N ALA A 37 -8.83 5.23 -9.40
CA ALA A 37 -8.30 5.46 -8.05
C ALA A 37 -9.27 6.12 -7.05
N LYS A 38 -10.31 6.80 -7.55
CA LYS A 38 -11.36 7.46 -6.74
C LYS A 38 -12.64 6.60 -6.61
N ALA A 39 -12.56 5.32 -6.97
CA ALA A 39 -13.69 4.40 -7.03
C ALA A 39 -14.86 4.95 -7.87
N ASP A 40 -14.55 5.65 -8.96
CA ASP A 40 -15.52 6.09 -9.97
C ASP A 40 -15.25 5.30 -11.26
N HIS A 41 -16.16 4.38 -11.56
CA HIS A 41 -16.10 3.51 -12.73
C HIS A 41 -17.03 3.96 -13.86
N SER A 42 -17.70 5.10 -13.72
CA SER A 42 -18.75 5.57 -14.65
C SER A 42 -18.27 5.75 -16.09
N GLN A 43 -16.97 5.98 -16.31
CA GLN A 43 -16.39 6.23 -17.63
C GLN A 43 -15.86 4.97 -18.32
N MET A 44 -15.52 3.93 -17.56
CA MET A 44 -14.84 2.74 -18.10
C MET A 44 -15.77 1.53 -18.19
N GLN A 45 -16.57 1.29 -17.14
CA GLN A 45 -17.67 0.32 -17.10
C GLN A 45 -17.37 -1.04 -17.77
N MET A 46 -16.24 -1.68 -17.41
CA MET A 46 -15.87 -3.02 -17.92
C MET A 46 -16.67 -4.13 -17.23
N GLY A 47 -17.99 -4.09 -17.35
CA GLY A 47 -18.91 -5.08 -16.79
C GLY A 47 -20.08 -4.44 -16.05
N PRO A 48 -20.98 -5.28 -15.50
CA PRO A 48 -22.25 -4.82 -14.93
C PRO A 48 -22.11 -4.17 -13.54
N THR A 49 -20.96 -4.29 -12.88
CA THR A 49 -20.73 -3.72 -11.54
C THR A 49 -19.30 -3.21 -11.43
N ASP A 50 -19.08 -2.27 -10.50
CA ASP A 50 -17.75 -1.74 -10.17
C ASP A 50 -16.79 -2.86 -9.76
N ALA A 51 -17.28 -3.87 -9.03
CA ALA A 51 -16.51 -5.06 -8.67
C ALA A 51 -15.97 -5.79 -9.91
N VAL A 52 -16.83 -6.05 -10.90
CA VAL A 52 -16.43 -6.70 -12.16
C VAL A 52 -15.48 -5.80 -12.94
N CYS A 53 -15.74 -4.49 -13.00
CA CYS A 53 -14.86 -3.53 -13.67
C CYS A 53 -13.46 -3.52 -13.05
N THR A 54 -13.36 -3.45 -11.72
CA THR A 54 -12.08 -3.49 -11.00
C THR A 54 -11.32 -4.79 -11.25
N MET A 55 -11.97 -5.96 -11.13
CA MET A 55 -11.32 -7.25 -11.39
C MET A 55 -10.84 -7.36 -12.85
N ALA A 56 -11.64 -6.90 -13.80
CA ALA A 56 -11.25 -6.84 -15.22
C ALA A 56 -10.05 -5.91 -15.44
N CYS A 57 -10.02 -4.74 -14.79
CA CYS A 57 -8.89 -3.81 -14.81
C CYS A 57 -7.59 -4.48 -14.37
N VAL A 58 -7.63 -5.19 -13.24
CA VAL A 58 -6.46 -5.90 -12.70
C VAL A 58 -6.04 -7.03 -13.65
N SER A 59 -6.99 -7.83 -14.14
CA SER A 59 -6.69 -9.01 -14.96
C SER A 59 -6.24 -8.68 -16.38
N ILE A 60 -6.81 -7.66 -17.03
CA ILE A 60 -6.62 -7.38 -18.47
C ILE A 60 -5.56 -6.30 -18.67
N HIS A 61 -5.54 -5.29 -17.80
CA HIS A 61 -4.68 -4.13 -17.95
C HIS A 61 -3.54 -4.07 -16.92
N GLY A 62 -3.46 -5.06 -16.02
CA GLY A 62 -2.42 -5.10 -15.00
C GLY A 62 -2.53 -3.96 -13.99
N ALA A 63 -3.72 -3.41 -13.78
CA ALA A 63 -3.95 -2.47 -12.68
C ALA A 63 -3.67 -3.13 -11.34
N THR A 64 -3.42 -2.32 -10.31
CA THR A 64 -3.28 -2.79 -8.94
C THR A 64 -4.52 -2.48 -8.12
N TYR A 65 -4.85 -3.34 -7.16
CA TYR A 65 -5.82 -3.08 -6.12
C TYR A 65 -5.34 -1.96 -5.20
N VAL A 66 -6.26 -1.04 -4.91
CA VAL A 66 -6.05 0.11 -4.03
C VAL A 66 -7.25 0.26 -3.10
N LEU A 67 -7.04 0.96 -1.98
CA LEU A 67 -8.13 1.41 -1.09
C LEU A 67 -8.37 2.90 -1.30
N TYR A 68 -9.60 3.28 -1.60
CA TYR A 68 -10.02 4.68 -1.61
C TYR A 68 -10.86 4.99 -0.36
N ASP A 69 -10.41 5.90 0.50
CA ASP A 69 -11.09 6.24 1.77
C ASP A 69 -12.19 7.32 1.62
N GLY A 70 -12.44 7.80 0.40
CA GLY A 70 -13.29 8.97 0.10
C GLY A 70 -12.51 10.27 -0.09
N LYS A 71 -11.20 10.27 0.16
CA LYS A 71 -10.30 11.43 0.01
C LYS A 71 -8.93 11.04 -0.57
N ASN A 72 -8.35 9.97 -0.05
CA ASN A 72 -7.02 9.46 -0.37
C ASN A 72 -7.13 8.05 -0.97
N THR A 73 -6.18 7.74 -1.85
CA THR A 73 -5.99 6.41 -2.42
C THR A 73 -4.69 5.83 -1.89
N TYR A 74 -4.73 4.58 -1.45
CA TYR A 74 -3.60 3.83 -0.92
C TYR A 74 -3.37 2.58 -1.75
N ALA A 75 -2.12 2.36 -2.17
CA ALA A 75 -1.75 1.07 -2.76
C ALA A 75 -1.87 -0.03 -1.70
N LEU A 76 -2.26 -1.23 -2.11
CA LEU A 76 -2.26 -2.39 -1.23
C LEU A 76 -1.04 -3.25 -1.54
N GLY A 77 -0.26 -3.60 -0.52
CA GLY A 77 0.88 -4.52 -0.71
C GLY A 77 0.41 -5.92 -1.15
N ASP A 78 -0.76 -6.34 -0.66
CA ASP A 78 -1.44 -7.55 -1.11
C ASP A 78 -2.28 -7.24 -2.36
N GLN A 79 -2.04 -7.99 -3.44
CA GLN A 79 -2.72 -7.86 -4.73
C GLN A 79 -3.59 -9.07 -5.07
N LYS A 80 -3.88 -9.93 -4.08
CA LYS A 80 -4.69 -11.14 -4.24
C LYS A 80 -5.88 -11.15 -3.28
N ALA A 81 -5.67 -10.92 -1.98
CA ALA A 81 -6.77 -10.92 -1.02
C ALA A 81 -7.83 -9.82 -1.24
N PRO A 82 -7.51 -8.63 -1.80
CA PRO A 82 -8.53 -7.60 -2.07
C PRO A 82 -9.55 -7.98 -3.14
N GLU A 83 -9.25 -8.91 -4.04
CA GLU A 83 -10.12 -9.30 -5.16
C GLU A 83 -11.54 -9.67 -4.71
N LYS A 84 -11.67 -10.50 -3.65
CA LYS A 84 -12.97 -10.88 -3.07
C LYS A 84 -13.78 -9.72 -2.47
N PHE A 85 -13.16 -8.55 -2.34
CA PHE A 85 -13.77 -7.33 -1.82
C PHE A 85 -13.84 -6.22 -2.87
N ALA A 86 -13.53 -6.48 -4.15
CA ALA A 86 -13.59 -5.49 -5.21
C ALA A 86 -14.95 -4.77 -5.23
N GLY A 87 -14.93 -3.44 -5.34
CA GLY A 87 -16.12 -2.58 -5.30
C GLY A 87 -16.79 -2.46 -3.92
N GLN A 88 -16.33 -3.18 -2.90
CA GLN A 88 -16.94 -3.16 -1.56
C GLN A 88 -16.21 -2.20 -0.62
N LYS A 89 -16.98 -1.65 0.32
CA LYS A 89 -16.43 -0.93 1.46
C LYS A 89 -15.89 -1.92 2.50
N VAL A 90 -14.67 -1.70 2.95
CA VAL A 90 -13.96 -2.59 3.87
C VAL A 90 -13.30 -1.82 5.01
N LYS A 91 -12.92 -2.57 6.05
CA LYS A 91 -11.91 -2.18 7.03
C LYS A 91 -10.67 -3.03 6.83
N ILE A 92 -9.53 -2.36 6.63
CA ILE A 92 -8.21 -2.97 6.54
C ILE A 92 -7.45 -2.68 7.83
N VAL A 93 -6.92 -3.73 8.48
CA VAL A 93 -5.89 -3.57 9.51
C VAL A 93 -4.55 -3.82 8.86
N GLY A 94 -3.58 -2.93 9.06
CA GLY A 94 -2.27 -3.03 8.45
C GLY A 94 -1.31 -1.91 8.87
N THR A 95 -0.16 -1.82 8.22
CA THR A 95 0.80 -0.73 8.44
C THR A 95 0.94 0.13 7.18
N LEU A 96 1.03 1.45 7.33
CA LEU A 96 1.23 2.37 6.21
C LEU A 96 2.71 2.70 6.03
N ASP A 97 3.25 2.40 4.86
CA ASP A 97 4.45 3.06 4.37
C ASP A 97 4.08 4.46 3.86
N ALA A 98 4.40 5.49 4.65
CA ALA A 98 4.07 6.86 4.31
C ALA A 98 4.82 7.39 3.07
N LYS A 99 5.98 6.82 2.72
CA LYS A 99 6.76 7.26 1.54
C LYS A 99 6.12 6.77 0.25
N SER A 100 5.71 5.50 0.22
CA SER A 100 5.09 4.89 -0.96
C SER A 100 3.56 4.98 -0.97
N LYS A 101 2.94 5.42 0.14
CA LYS A 101 1.48 5.34 0.38
C LYS A 101 0.91 3.94 0.20
N THR A 102 1.69 2.93 0.60
CA THR A 102 1.29 1.52 0.52
C THR A 102 0.87 1.00 1.88
N ILE A 103 -0.29 0.38 1.97
CA ILE A 103 -0.74 -0.35 3.14
C ILE A 103 -0.25 -1.79 3.02
N GLN A 104 0.59 -2.22 3.94
CA GLN A 104 0.87 -3.64 4.15
C GLN A 104 -0.29 -4.24 4.93
N VAL A 105 -1.02 -5.12 4.27
CA VAL A 105 -2.31 -5.65 4.73
C VAL A 105 -2.10 -6.81 5.68
N ASP A 106 -2.64 -6.72 6.89
CA ASP A 106 -2.71 -7.84 7.83
C ASP A 106 -4.07 -8.56 7.73
N SER A 107 -5.17 -7.78 7.61
CA SER A 107 -6.51 -8.34 7.44
C SER A 107 -7.45 -7.38 6.72
N ILE A 108 -8.45 -7.94 6.05
CA ILE A 108 -9.53 -7.20 5.37
C ILE A 108 -10.86 -7.79 5.81
N THR A 109 -11.79 -6.92 6.22
CA THR A 109 -13.16 -7.29 6.61
C THR A 109 -14.14 -6.37 5.90
N ALA A 110 -15.30 -6.90 5.49
CA ALA A 110 -16.37 -6.07 4.94
C ALA A 110 -16.85 -5.07 6.00
N ALA A 111 -17.04 -3.80 5.60
CA ALA A 111 -17.68 -2.82 6.44
C ALA A 111 -19.20 -3.03 6.39
N LYS A 112 -19.85 -3.07 7.56
CA LYS A 112 -21.31 -2.98 7.66
C LYS A 112 -21.81 -1.59 7.32
#